data_AF-A0A3B9HG96-F1
#
_entry.id   AF-A0A3B9HG96-F1
#
_cell.length_a   1.000
_cell.length_b   1.000
_cell.length_c   1.000
_cell.angle_alpha   90.00
_cell.angle_beta   90.00
_cell.angle_gamma   90.00
#
_symmetry.space_group_name_H-M   'P 1'
#
loop_
_entity.id
_entity.type
_entity.pdbx_description
1 polymer ?
#
loop_
_entity_poly.entity_id
_entity_poly.type
_entity_poly.pdbx_seq_one_letter_code
_entity_poly.pdbx_strand_id
1 'polypeptide(L)'
;MDGSLRPGTQEVFSKLLEDGHKVFIWSGVGLRSDDMKRLNLMNLISGVFVKPIADFEIGLQRFGVDPRPDFVIDDHREIVEAFGGVHIEPYYFRSAEDGHMEDLYQAIAEYSDRGTSSHRGFKLASGSI
;
A
#
# COMPACT_ATOMS: atom_id res chain seq x y z
N MET A 1 -9.93 -11.96 10.41
CA MET A 1 -8.79 -11.08 10.71
C MET A 1 -8.72 -10.84 12.21
N ASP A 2 -7.55 -11.03 12.80
CA ASP A 2 -7.29 -10.82 14.23
C ASP A 2 -6.98 -9.35 14.59
N GLY A 3 -6.88 -8.47 13.58
CA GLY A 3 -6.64 -7.04 13.76
C GLY A 3 -5.20 -6.68 14.13
N SER A 4 -4.28 -7.65 14.06
CA SER A 4 -2.84 -7.45 14.25
C SER A 4 -2.18 -6.88 12.99
N LEU A 5 -0.99 -6.30 13.17
CA LEU A 5 -0.13 -5.90 12.06
C LEU A 5 0.53 -7.12 11.43
N ARG A 6 0.79 -7.05 10.13
CA ARG A 6 1.72 -7.97 9.47
C ARG A 6 3.11 -7.76 10.07
N PRO A 7 3.89 -8.83 10.35
CA PRO A 7 5.23 -8.66 10.89
C PRO A 7 6.07 -7.73 10.01
N GLY A 8 6.82 -6.81 10.62
CA GLY A 8 7.66 -5.85 9.89
C GLY A 8 6.96 -4.56 9.43
N THR A 9 5.65 -4.37 9.68
CA THR A 9 4.94 -3.15 9.22
C THR A 9 5.57 -1.86 9.74
N GLN A 10 5.88 -1.77 11.03
CA GLN A 10 6.40 -0.54 11.62
C GLN A 10 7.81 -0.24 11.12
N GLU A 11 8.65 -1.27 11.01
CA GLU A 11 10.02 -1.21 10.53
C GLU A 11 10.06 -0.75 9.08
N VAL A 12 9.24 -1.34 8.22
CA VAL A 12 9.17 -0.99 6.80
C VAL A 12 8.60 0.40 6.59
N PHE A 13 7.53 0.79 7.30
CA PHE A 13 7.01 2.15 7.18
C PHE A 13 8.07 3.18 7.61
N SER A 14 8.81 2.92 8.68
CA SER A 14 9.88 3.80 9.14
C SER A 14 10.98 3.96 8.09
N LYS A 15 11.48 2.84 7.53
CA LYS A 15 12.46 2.85 6.43
C LYS A 15 11.96 3.67 5.23
N LEU A 16 10.71 3.46 4.80
CA LEU A 16 10.13 4.21 3.68
C LEU A 16 10.11 5.72 3.94
N LEU A 17 9.80 6.14 5.16
CA LEU A 17 9.85 7.55 5.55
C LEU A 17 11.29 8.09 5.55
N GLU A 18 12.25 7.31 6.04
CA GLU A 18 13.68 7.66 6.02
C GLU A 18 14.21 7.82 4.59
N ASP A 19 13.74 6.99 3.66
CA ASP A 19 14.04 7.07 2.22
C ASP A 19 13.30 8.23 1.51
N GLY A 20 12.47 8.98 2.23
CA GLY A 20 11.75 10.16 1.71
C GLY A 20 10.40 9.87 1.06
N HIS A 21 9.89 8.65 1.17
CA HIS A 21 8.56 8.29 0.69
C HIS A 21 7.45 8.80 1.60
N LYS A 22 6.24 8.92 1.04
CA LYS A 22 5.01 9.19 1.79
C LYS A 22 4.12 7.95 1.76
N VAL A 23 3.77 7.43 2.93
CA VAL A 23 2.90 6.25 3.05
C VAL A 23 1.46 6.68 3.29
N PHE A 24 0.52 6.21 2.46
CA PHE A 24 -0.91 6.50 2.62
C PHE A 24 -1.72 5.23 2.82
N ILE A 25 -2.76 5.30 3.65
CA ILE A 25 -3.62 4.15 3.96
C ILE A 25 -4.97 4.34 3.31
N TRP A 26 -5.33 3.41 2.43
CA TRP A 26 -6.59 3.43 1.71
C TRP A 26 -7.45 2.25 2.12
N SER A 27 -8.74 2.48 2.34
CA SER A 27 -9.65 1.42 2.76
C SER A 27 -10.97 1.47 2.02
N GLY A 28 -11.39 0.32 1.48
CA GLY A 28 -12.66 0.16 0.77
C GLY A 28 -13.88 0.07 1.68
N VAL A 29 -13.68 0.00 3.00
CA VAL A 29 -14.75 -0.09 4.01
C VAL A 29 -14.89 1.18 4.85
N GLY A 30 -14.35 2.31 4.36
CA GLY A 30 -14.36 3.60 5.04
C GLY A 30 -13.04 3.96 5.71
N LEU A 31 -13.01 5.10 6.41
CA LEU A 31 -11.79 5.63 7.04
C LEU A 31 -11.31 4.72 8.18
N ARG A 32 -10.00 4.46 8.21
CA ARG A 32 -9.34 3.58 9.18
C ARG A 32 -8.50 4.35 10.21
N SER A 33 -8.77 5.63 10.41
CA SER A 33 -7.97 6.50 11.28
C SER A 33 -7.89 5.98 12.73
N ASP A 34 -8.96 5.39 13.26
CA ASP A 34 -8.95 4.86 14.63
C ASP A 34 -8.14 3.57 14.76
N ASP A 35 -8.10 2.74 13.71
CA ASP A 35 -7.17 1.60 13.66
C ASP A 35 -5.72 2.06 13.60
N MET A 36 -5.42 3.09 12.81
CA MET A 36 -4.07 3.65 12.71
C MET A 36 -3.60 4.25 14.05
N LYS A 37 -4.50 4.91 14.79
CA LYS A 37 -4.22 5.37 16.17
C LYS A 37 -3.97 4.20 17.11
N ARG A 38 -4.87 3.21 17.13
CA ARG A 38 -4.78 2.03 18.02
C ARG A 38 -3.50 1.23 17.80
N LEU A 39 -3.03 1.15 16.55
CA LEU A 39 -1.83 0.42 16.14
C LEU A 39 -0.55 1.28 16.19
N ASN A 40 -0.65 2.53 16.67
CA ASN A 40 0.45 3.47 16.77
C ASN A 40 1.19 3.69 15.44
N LEU A 41 0.43 3.87 14.35
CA LEU A 41 0.94 4.10 12.99
C LEU A 41 0.75 5.54 12.52
N MET A 42 0.06 6.40 13.29
CA MET A 42 -0.29 7.76 12.85
C MET A 42 0.93 8.62 12.51
N ASN A 43 2.07 8.38 13.14
CA ASN A 43 3.33 9.09 12.87
C ASN A 43 4.12 8.48 11.70
N LEU A 44 3.70 7.32 11.19
CA LEU A 44 4.36 6.58 10.12
C LEU A 44 3.59 6.67 8.79
N ILE A 45 2.50 7.45 8.74
CA ILE A 45 1.67 7.63 7.56
C ILE A 45 1.42 9.11 7.29
N SER A 46 1.25 9.45 6.02
CA SER A 46 0.99 10.80 5.51
C SER A 46 -0.50 11.10 5.33
N GLY A 47 -1.37 10.08 5.35
CA GLY A 47 -2.81 10.29 5.24
C GLY A 47 -3.61 8.98 5.23
N VAL A 48 -4.93 9.12 5.45
CA VAL A 48 -5.90 8.02 5.41
C VAL A 48 -7.06 8.43 4.51
N PHE A 49 -7.39 7.59 3.54
CA PHE A 49 -8.42 7.87 2.56
C PHE A 49 -9.40 6.70 2.39
N VAL A 50 -10.57 7.01 1.83
CA VAL A 50 -11.52 6.00 1.36
C VAL A 50 -11.06 5.54 -0.04
N LYS A 51 -10.89 4.23 -0.20
CA LYS A 51 -10.48 3.61 -1.47
C LYS A 51 -11.66 3.57 -2.43
N PRO A 52 -11.53 4.02 -3.68
CA PRO A 52 -12.51 3.70 -4.71
C PRO A 52 -12.49 2.20 -5.02
N ILE A 53 -13.69 1.59 -5.06
CA ILE A 53 -13.86 0.15 -5.36
C ILE A 53 -14.14 -0.13 -6.84
N ALA A 54 -14.35 0.92 -7.63
CA ALA A 54 -14.54 0.91 -9.08
C ALA A 54 -14.26 2.32 -9.64
N ASP A 55 -14.10 2.43 -10.96
CA ASP A 55 -13.81 3.68 -11.67
C ASP A 55 -12.66 4.46 -11.03
N PHE A 56 -11.53 3.80 -10.81
CA PHE A 56 -10.51 4.22 -9.85
C PHE A 56 -10.05 5.68 -10.00
N GLU A 57 -9.77 6.14 -11.22
CA GLU A 57 -9.33 7.53 -11.49
C GLU A 57 -10.40 8.57 -11.13
N ILE A 58 -11.66 8.36 -11.56
CA ILE A 58 -12.80 9.21 -11.18
C ILE A 58 -13.02 9.14 -9.67
N GLY A 59 -12.80 7.96 -9.11
CA GLY A 59 -12.85 7.68 -7.69
C GLY A 59 -11.90 8.54 -6.86
N LEU A 60 -10.68 8.81 -7.33
CA LEU A 60 -9.72 9.67 -6.61
C LEU A 60 -10.30 11.06 -6.38
N GLN A 61 -10.89 11.67 -7.40
CA GLN A 61 -11.54 12.97 -7.29
C GLN A 61 -12.74 12.91 -6.35
N ARG A 62 -13.60 11.90 -6.53
CA ARG A 62 -14.81 11.71 -5.71
C ARG A 62 -14.50 11.57 -4.22
N PHE A 63 -13.39 10.90 -3.87
CA PHE A 63 -12.98 10.68 -2.48
C PHE A 63 -11.95 11.69 -1.97
N GLY A 64 -11.59 12.70 -2.76
CA GLY A 64 -10.62 13.73 -2.37
C GLY A 64 -9.24 13.15 -2.07
N VAL A 65 -8.86 12.10 -2.82
CA VAL A 65 -7.57 11.44 -2.67
C VAL A 65 -6.51 12.27 -3.38
N ASP A 66 -5.61 12.86 -2.59
CA ASP A 66 -4.49 13.67 -3.06
C ASP A 66 -3.27 13.41 -2.15
N PRO A 67 -2.10 13.01 -2.70
CA PRO A 67 -1.78 12.83 -4.12
C PRO A 67 -2.38 11.57 -4.74
N ARG A 68 -2.45 11.54 -6.08
CA ARG A 68 -2.59 10.29 -6.84
C ARG A 68 -1.40 9.37 -6.53
N PRO A 69 -1.59 8.07 -6.26
CA PRO A 69 -0.50 7.16 -5.94
C PRO A 69 0.35 6.88 -7.16
N ASP A 70 1.62 6.62 -6.90
CA ASP A 70 2.64 6.14 -7.85
C ASP A 70 2.88 4.62 -7.71
N PHE A 71 2.66 4.07 -6.51
CA PHE A 71 2.81 2.64 -6.23
C PHE A 71 1.77 2.14 -5.23
N VAL A 72 0.96 1.17 -5.63
CA VAL A 72 -0.12 0.59 -4.80
C VAL A 72 0.23 -0.82 -4.32
N ILE A 73 0.03 -1.07 -3.03
CA ILE A 73 0.09 -2.40 -2.42
C ILE A 73 -1.30 -2.76 -1.95
N ASP A 74 -1.91 -3.79 -2.54
CA ASP A 74 -3.27 -4.21 -2.21
C ASP A 74 -3.45 -5.70 -2.51
N ASP A 75 -4.37 -6.36 -1.82
CA ASP A 75 -4.73 -7.76 -2.08
C ASP A 75 -5.84 -7.90 -3.14
N HIS A 76 -6.42 -6.78 -3.58
CA HIS A 76 -7.27 -6.70 -4.76
C HIS A 76 -6.47 -6.31 -6.00
N ARG A 77 -6.40 -7.23 -6.95
CA ARG A 77 -5.59 -7.08 -8.17
C ARG A 77 -5.97 -5.86 -9.03
N GLU A 78 -7.25 -5.55 -9.18
CA GLU A 78 -7.73 -4.54 -10.12
C GLU A 78 -7.19 -3.13 -9.83
N ILE A 79 -7.10 -2.74 -8.55
CA ILE A 79 -6.58 -1.41 -8.20
C ILE A 79 -5.06 -1.32 -8.40
N VAL A 80 -4.35 -2.42 -8.18
CA VAL A 80 -2.91 -2.51 -8.45
C VAL A 80 -2.66 -2.43 -9.95
N GLU A 81 -3.45 -3.09 -10.78
CA GLU A 81 -3.32 -2.99 -12.23
C GLU A 81 -3.70 -1.60 -12.77
N ALA A 82 -4.60 -0.88 -12.09
CA ALA A 82 -4.97 0.47 -12.48
C ALA A 82 -3.84 1.49 -12.21
N PHE A 83 -3.22 1.42 -11.03
CA PHE A 83 -2.23 2.43 -10.61
C PHE A 83 -0.77 1.98 -10.70
N GLY A 84 -0.52 0.68 -10.87
CA GLY A 84 0.80 0.08 -10.75
C GLY A 84 1.16 -0.25 -9.30
N GLY A 85 2.07 -1.19 -9.11
CA GLY A 85 2.56 -1.59 -7.79
C GLY A 85 2.60 -3.10 -7.59
N VAL A 86 2.29 -3.59 -6.39
CA VAL A 86 2.37 -5.00 -6.04
C VAL A 86 1.02 -5.54 -5.56
N HIS A 87 0.54 -6.58 -6.24
CA HIS A 87 -0.56 -7.41 -5.77
C HIS A 87 0.01 -8.43 -4.78
N ILE A 88 -0.50 -8.42 -3.55
CA ILE A 88 -0.04 -9.27 -2.46
C ILE A 88 -1.14 -10.22 -1.99
N GLU A 89 -0.77 -11.35 -1.41
CA GLU A 89 -1.72 -12.24 -0.76
C GLU A 89 -2.37 -11.59 0.49
N PRO A 90 -3.69 -11.84 0.70
CA PRO A 90 -4.40 -11.37 1.88
C PRO A 90 -3.72 -11.83 3.19
N TYR A 91 -3.76 -10.96 4.20
CA TYR A 91 -3.26 -11.26 5.54
C TYR A 91 -4.41 -11.50 6.51
N TYR A 92 -4.71 -12.76 6.82
CA TYR A 92 -5.85 -13.10 7.69
C TYR A 92 -5.48 -13.24 9.17
N PHE A 93 -4.30 -13.78 9.47
CA PHE A 93 -3.84 -14.09 10.82
C PHE A 93 -2.34 -13.89 10.90
N ARG A 94 -1.85 -13.53 12.09
CA ARG A 94 -0.42 -13.43 12.33
C ARG A 94 0.30 -14.75 12.19
N SER A 95 1.33 -14.74 11.34
CA SER A 95 2.37 -15.77 11.28
C SER A 95 3.72 -15.09 11.48
N ALA A 96 4.58 -15.61 12.36
CA ALA A 96 5.93 -15.07 12.55
C ALA A 96 6.84 -15.29 11.34
N GLU A 97 6.47 -16.22 10.46
CA GLU A 97 7.21 -16.60 9.25
C GLU A 97 6.78 -15.76 8.02
N ASP A 98 5.83 -14.83 8.19
CA ASP A 98 5.40 -13.91 7.13
C ASP A 98 6.49 -12.85 6.88
N GLY A 99 7.30 -13.08 5.83
CA GLY A 99 8.36 -12.18 5.38
C GLY A 99 7.93 -11.12 4.36
N HIS A 100 6.63 -11.00 4.07
CA HIS A 100 6.16 -10.21 2.93
C HIS A 100 6.48 -8.72 3.04
N MET A 101 6.53 -8.17 4.26
CA MET A 101 6.80 -6.73 4.41
C MET A 101 8.21 -6.35 3.92
N GLU A 102 9.22 -7.19 4.17
CA GLU A 102 10.57 -6.92 3.66
C GLU A 102 10.63 -7.11 2.14
N ASP A 103 9.96 -8.12 1.59
CA ASP A 103 9.84 -8.32 0.13
C ASP A 103 9.17 -7.11 -0.55
N LEU A 104 8.14 -6.54 0.08
CA LEU A 104 7.47 -5.32 -0.39
C LEU A 104 8.40 -4.11 -0.34
N TYR A 105 9.19 -3.96 0.72
CA TYR A 105 10.18 -2.89 0.81
C TYR A 105 11.19 -2.98 -0.34
N GLN A 106 11.73 -4.17 -0.63
CA GLN A 106 12.64 -4.37 -1.75
C GLN A 106 11.97 -4.05 -3.09
N ALA A 107 10.71 -4.44 -3.27
CA ALA A 107 9.96 -4.14 -4.49
C ALA A 107 9.76 -2.63 -4.72
N ILE A 108 9.46 -1.87 -3.65
CA ILE A 108 9.33 -0.41 -3.69
C ILE A 108 10.68 0.23 -4.02
N ALA A 109 11.77 -0.23 -3.39
CA ALA A 109 13.11 0.28 -3.64
C ALA A 109 13.56 0.04 -5.10
N GLU A 110 13.33 -1.15 -5.64
CA GLU A 110 13.59 -1.46 -7.05
C GLU A 110 12.79 -0.56 -8.00
N TYR A 111 11.49 -0.38 -7.71
CA TYR A 111 10.63 0.47 -8.52
C TYR A 111 11.06 1.94 -8.47
N SER A 112 11.43 2.44 -7.29
CA SER A 112 11.95 3.81 -7.12
C SER A 112 13.23 4.05 -7.93
N ASP A 113 14.13 3.06 -7.98
CA ASP A 113 15.39 3.12 -8.72
C ASP A 113 15.19 2.97 -10.24
N ARG A 114 14.29 2.09 -10.70
CA ARG A 114 14.26 1.61 -12.10
C ARG A 114 12.92 1.73 -12.82
N GLY A 115 11.86 2.10 -12.12
CA GLY A 115 10.48 2.08 -12.62
C GLY A 115 9.90 0.66 -12.82
N THR A 116 10.56 -0.38 -12.30
CA THR A 116 10.11 -1.77 -12.38
C THR A 116 10.60 -2.58 -11.17
N SER A 117 9.95 -3.71 -10.87
CA SER A 117 10.38 -4.63 -9.82
C SER A 117 10.35 -6.09 -10.29
N SER A 118 11.26 -6.89 -9.72
CA SER A 118 11.34 -8.34 -9.90
C SER A 118 10.32 -9.12 -9.05
N HIS A 119 9.61 -8.44 -8.14
CA HIS A 119 8.63 -9.05 -7.25
C HIS A 119 7.51 -9.74 -8.06
N ARG A 120 7.19 -10.99 -7.72
CA ARG A 120 6.21 -11.82 -8.45
C ARG A 120 4.82 -11.17 -8.62
N GLY A 121 4.44 -10.35 -7.64
CA GLY A 121 3.15 -9.63 -7.61
C GLY A 121 3.16 -8.30 -8.36
N PHE A 122 4.30 -7.87 -8.90
CA PHE A 122 4.43 -6.57 -9.56
C PHE A 122 3.52 -6.46 -10.79
N LYS A 123 2.91 -5.29 -10.95
CA LYS A 123 2.07 -4.88 -12.10
C LYS A 123 2.46 -3.47 -12.52
N LEU A 124 2.60 -3.28 -13.83
CA LEU A 124 2.66 -1.94 -14.42
C LEU A 124 1.25 -1.35 -14.48
N ALA A 125 1.14 -0.04 -14.32
CA ALA A 125 -0.13 0.67 -14.45
C ALA A 125 -0.71 0.49 -15.86
N SER A 126 -2.01 0.23 -15.93
CA SER A 126 -2.75 0.14 -17.19
C SER A 126 -2.78 1.51 -17.86
N GLY A 127 -2.18 1.63 -19.06
CA GLY A 127 -2.11 2.89 -19.81
C GLY A 127 -0.71 3.49 -19.93
N SER A 128 0.31 2.86 -19.32
CA SER A 128 1.72 3.21 -19.54
C SER A 128 2.25 2.56 -20.84
N ILE A 129 1.92 3.13 -21.99
CA ILE A 129 2.60 2.89 -23.28
C ILE A 129 2.85 4.23 -23.97
#